data_AF-A0A8X7UTG8-F1
#
_entry.id   AF-A0A8X7UTG8-F1
#
_cell.length_a   1.000
_cell.length_b   1.000
_cell.length_c   1.000
_cell.angle_alpha   90.00
_cell.angle_beta   90.00
_cell.angle_gamma   90.00
#
_symmetry.space_group_name_H-M   'P 1'
#
loop_
_entity.id
_entity.type
_entity.pdbx_description
1 polymer ?
#
loop_
_entity_poly.entity_id
_entity_poly.type
_entity_poly.pdbx_seq_one_letter_code
_entity_poly.pdbx_strand_id
1 'polypeptide(L)' 'MSEEKQNRNPIYIVPDLLEEIFLRLPLKPIIKFKTVSKQWRSILESEMFVQRRRNVKQNRKILAAHNCNCDH' A
#
# COMPACT_ATOMS: atom_id res chain seq x y z
N MET A 1 33.32 -28.82 7.96
CA MET A 1 32.89 -27.42 7.78
C MET A 1 31.50 -27.31 8.38
N SER A 2 31.38 -26.64 9.52
CA SER A 2 30.14 -26.56 10.28
C SER A 2 29.15 -25.64 9.56
N GLU A 3 27.99 -26.16 9.17
CA GLU A 3 26.90 -25.36 8.61
C GLU A 3 26.28 -24.54 9.73
N GLU A 4 26.64 -23.26 9.78
CA GLU A 4 26.07 -22.28 10.69
C GLU A 4 24.61 -22.02 10.29
N LYS A 5 23.67 -22.72 10.93
CA LYS A 5 22.23 -22.44 10.81
C LYS A 5 21.97 -21.06 11.38
N GLN A 6 22.03 -20.05 10.52
CA GLN A 6 21.66 -18.69 10.88
C GLN A 6 20.19 -18.68 11.30
N ASN A 7 19.95 -18.58 12.60
CA ASN A 7 18.63 -18.44 13.20
C ASN A 7 18.04 -17.07 12.80
N ARG A 8 17.53 -16.97 11.57
CA ARG A 8 16.78 -15.80 11.10
C ARG A 8 15.40 -15.88 11.75
N ASN A 9 15.24 -15.25 12.91
CA ASN A 9 13.91 -15.00 13.45
C ASN A 9 13.10 -14.32 12.34
N PRO A 10 12.08 -14.98 11.76
CA PRO A 10 11.30 -14.36 10.72
C PRO A 10 10.57 -13.19 11.38
N ILE A 11 10.78 -11.99 10.84
CA ILE A 11 10.02 -10.81 11.28
C ILE A 11 8.56 -11.09 10.93
N TYR A 12 7.77 -11.46 11.94
CA TYR A 12 6.35 -11.73 11.80
C TYR A 12 5.60 -10.41 12.00
N ILE A 13 5.10 -9.85 10.90
CA ILE A 13 4.18 -8.70 10.92
C ILE A 13 2.79 -9.25 10.64
N VAL A 14 1.82 -8.89 11.49
CA VAL A 14 0.44 -9.32 11.29
C VAL A 14 -0.12 -8.74 9.97
N PRO A 15 -0.94 -9.50 9.21
CA PRO A 15 -1.46 -9.07 7.92
C PRO A 15 -2.17 -7.72 7.95
N ASP A 16 -2.92 -7.43 9.02
CA ASP A 16 -3.69 -6.20 9.17
C ASP A 16 -2.77 -4.96 9.21
N LEU A 17 -1.63 -5.06 9.91
CA LEU A 17 -0.64 -3.98 9.95
C LEU A 17 0.05 -3.79 8.60
N LEU A 18 0.35 -4.89 7.87
CA LEU A 18 0.90 -4.80 6.51
C LEU A 18 -0.07 -4.08 5.58
N GLU A 19 -1.37 -4.38 5.68
CA GLU A 19 -2.38 -3.73 4.86
C GLU A 19 -2.48 -2.22 5.14
N GLU A 20 -2.45 -1.81 6.41
CA GLU A 20 -2.40 -0.39 6.81
C GLU A 20 -1.16 0.33 6.27
N ILE A 21 0.01 -0.31 6.32
CA ILE A 21 1.25 0.22 5.75
C ILE A 21 1.07 0.40 4.23
N PHE A 22 0.59 -0.62 3.54
CA PHE A 22 0.38 -0.55 2.09
C PHE A 22 -0.61 0.56 1.73
N LEU A 23 -1.73 0.74 2.45
CA LEU A 23 -2.72 1.78 2.20
C LEU A 23 -2.13 3.20 2.19
N ARG A 24 -1.07 3.45 2.98
CA ARG A 24 -0.39 4.76 3.07
C ARG A 24 0.64 5.03 1.97
N LEU A 25 1.17 3.99 1.34
CA LEU A 25 2.19 4.11 0.30
C LEU A 25 1.58 4.56 -1.04
N PRO A 26 2.34 5.14 -1.99
CA PRO A 26 1.86 5.40 -3.35
C PRO A 26 1.63 4.10 -4.16
N LEU A 27 0.83 4.15 -5.22
CA LEU A 27 0.46 2.94 -6.00
C LEU A 27 1.64 2.37 -6.81
N LYS A 28 2.47 3.23 -7.40
CA LYS A 28 3.58 2.79 -8.26
C LYS A 28 4.59 1.89 -7.51
N PRO A 29 5.06 2.22 -6.30
CA PRO A 29 5.91 1.33 -5.51
C PRO A 29 5.21 0.03 -5.07
N ILE A 30 3.94 0.11 -4.69
CA ILE A 30 3.16 -1.03 -4.19
C ILE A 30 3.07 -2.17 -5.20
N ILE A 31 2.97 -1.87 -6.50
CA ILE A 31 2.88 -2.93 -7.52
C ILE A 31 4.12 -3.83 -7.47
N LYS A 32 5.30 -3.26 -7.18
CA LYS A 32 6.55 -4.03 -7.05
C LYS A 32 6.55 -4.91 -5.79
N PHE A 33 5.81 -4.53 -4.75
CA PHE A 33 5.77 -5.27 -3.47
C PHE A 33 5.11 -6.65 -3.59
N LYS A 34 4.35 -6.90 -4.66
CA LYS A 34 3.79 -8.23 -4.97
C LYS A 34 4.89 -9.30 -5.18
N THR A 35 6.12 -8.90 -5.50
CA THR A 35 7.22 -9.85 -5.71
C THR A 35 8.03 -10.15 -4.45
N VAL A 36 7.75 -9.46 -3.33
CA VAL A 36 8.51 -9.59 -2.08
C VAL A 36 8.18 -10.90 -1.34
N SER A 37 6.89 -11.28 -1.30
CA SER A 37 6.45 -12.54 -0.70
C SER A 37 5.05 -12.94 -1.17
N LYS A 38 4.70 -14.22 -0.99
CA LYS A 38 3.34 -14.72 -1.24
C LYS A 38 2.29 -14.03 -0.35
N GLN A 39 2.63 -13.74 0.91
CA GLN A 39 1.74 -13.06 1.85
C GLN A 39 1.44 -11.63 1.36
N TRP A 40 2.48 -10.88 0.96
CA TRP A 40 2.33 -9.51 0.48
C TRP A 40 1.50 -9.46 -0.79
N ARG A 41 1.73 -10.38 -1.73
CA ARG A 41 0.90 -10.52 -2.93
C ARG A 41 -0.56 -10.80 -2.59
N SER A 42 -0.84 -11.72 -1.68
CA SER A 42 -2.20 -12.08 -1.27
C SER A 42 -2.95 -10.89 -0.67
N ILE A 43 -2.30 -10.08 0.17
CA ILE A 43 -2.90 -8.85 0.71
C ILE A 43 -3.20 -7.86 -0.42
N LEU A 44 -2.23 -7.59 -1.30
CA LEU A 44 -2.33 -6.61 -2.38
C LEU A 44 -3.32 -6.98 -3.50
N GLU A 45 -3.64 -8.27 -3.63
CA GLU A 45 -4.61 -8.80 -4.61
C GLU A 45 -5.98 -9.08 -3.97
N SER A 46 -6.13 -8.89 -2.66
CA SER A 46 -7.41 -9.08 -1.98
C SER A 46 -8.44 -8.02 -2.38
N GLU A 47 -9.71 -8.43 -2.48
CA GLU A 47 -10.80 -7.52 -2.78
C GLU A 47 -10.95 -6.43 -1.71
N MET A 48 -10.79 -6.80 -0.43
CA MET A 48 -10.83 -5.88 0.70
C MET A 48 -9.81 -4.74 0.53
N PHE A 49 -8.55 -5.06 0.23
CA PHE A 49 -7.52 -4.05 0.03
C PHE A 49 -7.87 -3.08 -1.12
N VAL A 50 -8.36 -3.62 -2.25
CA VAL A 50 -8.76 -2.82 -3.42
C VAL A 50 -9.89 -1.86 -3.07
N GLN A 51 -10.92 -2.34 -2.34
CA GLN A 51 -12.03 -1.52 -1.88
C GLN A 51 -11.57 -0.42 -0.91
N ARG A 52 -10.78 -0.76 0.12
CA ARG A 52 -10.25 0.21 1.09
C ARG A 52 -9.42 1.29 0.41
N ARG A 53 -8.59 0.90 -0.56
CA ARG A 53 -7.75 1.82 -1.32
C ARG A 53 -8.57 2.81 -2.16
N ARG A 54 -9.67 2.36 -2.75
CA ARG A 54 -10.59 3.21 -3.52
C ARG A 54 -11.21 4.29 -2.63
N ASN A 55 -11.65 3.93 -1.43
CA ASN A 55 -12.23 4.87 -0.46
C ASN A 55 -11.21 5.95 -0.03
N VAL A 56 -9.96 5.57 0.22
CA VAL A 56 -8.88 6.53 0.56
C VAL A 56 -8.66 7.56 -0.55
N LYS A 57 -8.73 7.14 -1.83
CA LYS A 57 -8.62 8.07 -2.97
C LYS A 57 -9.80 9.03 -3.08
N GLN A 58 -11.03 8.55 -2.87
CA GLN A 58 -12.24 9.37 -2.98
C GLN A 58 -12.33 10.48 -1.91
N ASN A 59 -11.68 10.27 -0.76
CA ASN A 59 -11.59 11.28 0.29
C ASN A 59 -10.62 12.43 -0.05
N ARG A 60 -9.74 12.26 -1.04
CA ARG A 60 -8.90 13.35 -1.55
C ARG A 60 -9.65 14.13 -2.62
N LYS A 61 -10.70 14.86 -2.22
CA LYS A 61 -11.36 15.82 -3.10
C LYS A 61 -10.41 17.00 -3.33
N ILE A 62 -9.85 17.10 -4.53
CA ILE A 62 -9.11 18.30 -4.95
C ILE A 62 -10.17 19.34 -5.31
N LEU A 63 -10.39 20.32 -4.43
CA LEU A 63 -11.21 21.48 -4.76
C LEU A 63 -10.43 22.34 -5.75
N ALA A 64 -10.79 22.28 -7.03
CA ALA A 64 -10.29 23.22 -8.02
C ALA A 64 -10.99 24.56 -7.80
N ALA A 65 -10.29 25.55 -7.25
CA ALA A 65 -10.79 26.92 -7.21
C ALA A 65 -10.64 27.53 -8.61
N HIS A 66 -11.76 27.83 -9.26
CA HIS A 66 -11.76 28.59 -10.50
C HIS A 66 -11.67 30.08 -10.16
N ASN A 67 -10.46 30.65 -10.12
CA ASN A 67 -10.30 32.10 -10.10
C ASN A 67 -10.57 32.64 -11.51
N CYS A 68 -11.86 32.86 -11.82
CA CYS A 68 -12.27 33.71 -12.94
C CYS A 68 -11.99 35.16 -12.53
N ASN A 69 -10.82 35.71 -12.87
CA ASN A 69 -10.72 37.15 -12.99
C ASN A 69 -11.22 37.52 -14.39
N CYS A 70 -12.53 37.71 -14.51
CA CYS A 70 -13.10 38.50 -15.59
C CYS A 70 -13.00 39.96 -15.16
N ASP A 71 -11.83 40.57 -15.35
CA ASP A 71 -11.73 42.03 -15.32
C ASP A 71 -12.27 42.57 -16.66
N HIS A 72 -13.20 43.51 -16.52
CA HIS A 72 -13.93 44.22 -17.58
C HIS A 72 -13.03 45.12 -18.42
#